data_AF-A0A363TW18-F1
#
_entry.id   AF-A0A363TW18-F1
#
_cell.length_a   1.000
_cell.length_b   1.000
_cell.length_c   1.000
_cell.angle_alpha   90.00
_cell.angle_beta   90.00
_cell.angle_gamma   90.00
#
_symmetry.space_group_name_H-M   'P 1'
#
loop_
_entity.id
_entity.type
_entity.pdbx_description
1 polymer ?
#
loop_
_entity_poly.entity_id
_entity_poly.type
_entity_poly.pdbx_seq_one_letter_code
_entity_poly.pdbx_strand_id
1 'polypeptide(L)'
;MAAAGAAARGDRGDVSKRAPIPPEEVARLVAASAKYGGIDADLVAAVAAAEAPKAGNEADAVKRVKRKLHQLVGAYLDVRMPFADWLARIEAAGDDAARRAACREILAHHASTRERLAELDAFYAAVFADMPAPRRVADLACGLNPLARPFMPIPRDTPYFACDVHRPLVDFVAAALGRLGHPIETAVCNLLAGVPRLDADVVLILKSLPCLEQADRAAGRRLLAAIDAPLIVVSYPTASLGGARRGMAEFYEERFRQIVPRERFEIETRRFATELMFRLWRRPRRTGAASCWCRPSG
;
A
#
# COMPACT_ATOMS: atom_id res chain seq x y z
N MET A 1 20.04 44.66 71.37
CA MET A 1 20.29 43.20 71.29
C MET A 1 19.31 42.59 70.31
N ALA A 2 19.84 41.95 69.26
CA ALA A 2 19.27 40.84 68.47
C ALA A 2 17.86 40.97 67.84
N ALA A 3 17.57 40.46 66.64
CA ALA A 3 18.39 39.90 65.56
C ALA A 3 17.49 39.77 64.32
N ALA A 4 18.14 39.84 63.16
CA ALA A 4 17.61 39.50 61.85
C ALA A 4 16.97 38.10 61.78
N GLY A 5 15.94 37.97 60.95
CA GLY A 5 15.36 36.70 60.54
C GLY A 5 14.84 36.79 59.10
N ALA A 6 15.76 36.74 58.14
CA ALA A 6 15.45 36.51 56.73
C ALA A 6 15.58 35.01 56.45
N ALA A 7 14.54 34.36 55.90
CA ALA A 7 14.67 33.03 55.33
C ALA A 7 13.67 32.79 54.18
N ALA A 8 14.27 32.58 53.00
CA ALA A 8 13.87 31.67 51.93
C ALA A 8 12.48 31.84 51.28
N ARG A 9 12.43 32.66 50.21
CA ARG A 9 11.55 32.37 49.08
C ARG A 9 12.15 31.18 48.33
N GLY A 10 11.42 30.06 48.34
CA GLY A 10 11.75 28.89 47.55
C GLY A 10 11.85 29.23 46.08
N ASP A 11 13.03 28.97 45.53
CA ASP A 11 13.31 28.91 44.11
C ASP A 11 12.39 27.85 43.49
N ARG A 12 11.36 28.31 42.76
CA ARG A 12 10.55 27.44 41.92
C ARG A 12 11.40 27.11 40.71
N GLY A 13 12.12 25.99 40.83
CA GLY A 13 12.91 25.39 39.78
C GLY A 13 12.17 25.45 38.46
N ASP A 14 12.83 26.15 37.53
CA ASP A 14 12.57 26.13 36.10
C ASP A 14 12.31 24.69 35.65
N VAL A 15 11.08 24.40 35.23
CA VAL A 15 10.76 23.15 34.55
C VAL A 15 11.41 23.25 33.19
N SER A 16 12.70 22.90 33.17
CA SER A 16 13.52 22.71 31.99
C SER A 16 12.67 22.09 30.89
N LYS A 17 12.30 22.90 29.89
CA LYS A 17 11.82 22.40 28.61
C LYS A 17 12.96 21.57 28.05
N ARG A 18 12.94 20.26 28.31
CA ARG A 18 13.84 19.30 27.68
C ARG A 18 13.80 19.57 26.18
N ALA A 19 14.95 19.80 25.58
CA ALA A 19 15.05 20.13 24.17
C ALA A 19 14.24 19.11 23.34
N PRO A 20 13.46 19.57 22.33
CA PRO A 20 12.75 18.66 21.44
C PRO A 20 13.74 17.66 20.86
N ILE A 21 13.37 16.38 20.86
CA ILE A 21 14.26 15.35 20.35
C ILE A 21 14.27 15.42 18.83
N PRO A 22 15.47 15.34 18.21
CA PRO A 22 15.59 15.38 16.76
C PRO A 22 14.73 14.28 16.11
N PRO A 23 13.96 14.59 15.04
CA PRO A 23 13.17 13.59 14.34
C PRO A 23 13.96 12.36 13.87
N GLU A 24 15.23 12.53 13.54
CA GLU A 24 16.14 11.46 13.12
C GLU A 24 16.35 10.43 14.24
N GLU A 25 16.44 10.91 15.48
CA GLU A 25 16.56 10.05 16.67
C GLU A 25 15.27 9.25 16.90
N VAL A 26 14.12 9.91 16.77
CA VAL A 26 12.81 9.24 16.89
C VAL A 26 12.64 8.18 15.80
N ALA A 27 13.04 8.48 14.56
CA ALA A 27 13.00 7.53 13.45
C ALA A 27 13.84 6.29 13.75
N ARG A 28 15.06 6.46 14.28
CA ARG A 28 15.95 5.36 14.70
C ARG A 28 15.32 4.49 15.78
N LEU A 29 14.75 5.09 16.83
CA LEU A 29 14.07 4.37 17.91
C LEU A 29 12.85 3.57 17.43
N VAL A 30 12.13 4.10 16.43
CA VAL A 30 10.97 3.43 15.82
C VAL A 30 11.43 2.27 14.94
N ALA A 31 12.44 2.46 14.10
CA ALA A 31 13.01 1.43 13.25
C ALA A 31 13.68 0.31 14.06
N ALA A 32 14.18 0.58 15.27
CA ALA A 32 14.70 -0.47 16.15
C ALA A 32 13.61 -1.39 16.75
N SER A 33 12.32 -1.04 16.61
CA SER A 33 11.23 -1.84 17.17
C SER A 33 10.84 -3.01 16.27
N ALA A 34 10.53 -4.16 16.89
CA ALA A 34 10.21 -5.41 16.18
C ALA A 34 9.12 -5.25 15.10
N LYS A 35 8.12 -4.38 15.33
CA LYS A 35 6.99 -4.19 14.41
C LYS A 35 7.31 -3.29 13.21
N TYR A 36 8.20 -2.31 13.38
CA TYR A 36 8.45 -1.28 12.36
C TYR A 36 9.85 -1.32 11.75
N GLY A 37 10.75 -2.18 12.24
CA GLY A 37 12.10 -2.29 11.70
C GLY A 37 12.20 -2.85 10.29
N GLY A 38 11.13 -3.47 9.79
CA GLY A 38 11.02 -3.87 8.38
C GLY A 38 10.41 -2.81 7.47
N ILE A 39 10.06 -1.61 7.97
CA ILE A 39 9.44 -0.56 7.16
C ILE A 39 10.50 0.30 6.50
N ASP A 40 10.21 0.74 5.27
CA ASP A 40 10.99 1.69 4.50
C ASP A 40 11.51 2.87 5.37
N ALA A 41 12.83 3.05 5.36
CA ALA A 41 13.50 4.01 6.24
C ALA A 41 13.07 5.45 5.93
N ASP A 42 12.87 5.77 4.64
CA ASP A 42 12.45 7.10 4.20
C ASP A 42 11.02 7.40 4.66
N LEU A 43 10.11 6.41 4.64
CA LEU A 43 8.78 6.54 5.23
C LEU A 43 8.85 6.79 6.74
N VAL A 44 9.67 6.03 7.48
CA VAL A 44 9.83 6.21 8.93
C VAL A 44 10.38 7.61 9.23
N ALA A 45 11.39 8.06 8.48
CA ALA A 45 11.98 9.39 8.61
C ALA A 45 10.97 10.50 8.30
N ALA A 46 10.20 10.37 7.21
CA ALA A 46 9.18 11.35 6.83
C ALA A 46 8.08 11.48 7.90
N VAL A 47 7.62 10.35 8.45
CA VAL A 47 6.62 10.36 9.52
C VAL A 47 7.20 10.93 10.81
N ALA A 48 8.46 10.63 11.14
CA ALA A 48 9.14 11.21 12.29
C ALA A 48 9.28 12.72 12.16
N ALA A 49 9.69 13.22 11.00
CA ALA A 49 9.80 14.66 10.72
C ALA A 49 8.45 15.38 10.88
N ALA A 50 7.34 14.74 10.48
CA ALA A 50 6.01 15.33 10.59
C ALA A 50 5.40 15.26 12.00
N GLU A 51 5.69 14.22 12.78
CA GLU A 51 4.99 13.94 14.04
C GLU A 51 5.81 14.24 15.30
N ALA A 52 7.15 14.11 15.26
CA ALA A 52 8.00 14.36 16.43
C ALA A 52 7.93 15.81 16.95
N PRO A 53 7.87 16.86 16.11
CA PRO A 53 7.75 18.25 16.60
C PRO A 53 6.46 18.55 17.37
N LYS A 54 5.44 17.68 17.25
CA LYS A 54 4.14 17.82 17.93
C LYS A 54 4.14 17.20 19.35
N ALA A 55 5.26 16.60 19.76
CA ALA A 55 5.35 15.84 21.00
C ALA A 55 5.89 16.66 22.17
N GLY A 56 5.46 16.29 23.38
CA GLY A 56 5.98 16.91 24.61
C GLY A 56 7.34 16.36 25.09
N ASN A 57 7.70 15.14 24.67
CA ASN A 57 8.95 14.45 25.04
C ASN A 57 9.21 13.24 24.10
N GLU A 58 10.34 12.54 24.29
CA GLU A 58 10.74 11.36 23.49
C GLU A 58 9.67 10.28 23.40
N ALA A 59 9.16 9.87 24.56
CA ALA A 59 8.23 8.76 24.65
C ALA A 59 6.93 9.09 23.92
N ASP A 60 6.46 10.33 24.04
CA ASP A 60 5.32 10.83 23.27
C ASP A 60 5.63 10.89 21.76
N ALA A 61 6.83 11.35 21.37
CA ALA A 61 7.23 11.42 19.96
C ALA A 61 7.25 10.03 19.32
N VAL A 62 7.92 9.06 19.95
CA VAL A 62 7.95 7.66 19.50
C VAL A 62 6.54 7.09 19.41
N LYS A 63 5.68 7.35 20.42
CA LYS A 63 4.29 6.88 20.42
C LYS A 63 3.46 7.51 19.29
N ARG A 64 3.64 8.80 19.00
CA ARG A 64 2.97 9.50 17.89
C ARG A 64 3.39 8.95 16.54
N VAL A 65 4.69 8.79 16.31
CA VAL A 65 5.23 8.19 15.08
C VAL A 65 4.72 6.76 14.89
N LYS A 66 4.82 5.90 15.91
CA LYS A 66 4.29 4.53 15.84
C LYS A 66 2.79 4.49 15.56
N ARG A 67 2.01 5.42 16.12
CA ARG A 67 0.57 5.52 15.86
C ARG A 67 0.28 5.95 14.43
N LYS A 68 1.02 6.92 13.90
CA LYS A 68 0.86 7.38 12.52
C LYS A 68 1.28 6.30 11.53
N LEU A 69 2.41 5.62 11.76
CA LEU A 69 2.78 4.41 10.99
C LEU A 69 1.71 3.33 11.09
N HIS A 70 1.13 3.11 12.28
CA HIS A 70 0.07 2.14 12.43
C HIS A 70 -1.17 2.45 11.57
N GLN A 71 -1.55 3.73 11.46
CA GLN A 71 -2.64 4.18 10.60
C GLN A 71 -2.33 3.98 9.11
N LEU A 72 -1.08 4.23 8.70
CA LEU A 72 -0.67 4.16 7.29
C LEU A 72 -0.43 2.74 6.80
N VAL A 73 0.22 1.92 7.61
CA VAL A 73 0.70 0.57 7.24
C VAL A 73 0.28 -0.50 8.24
N GLY A 74 0.09 -0.13 9.52
CA GLY A 74 -0.01 -1.11 10.61
C GLY A 74 -1.34 -1.85 10.71
N ALA A 75 -2.44 -1.34 10.14
CA ALA A 75 -3.69 -2.11 10.02
C ALA A 75 -3.50 -3.46 9.29
N TYR A 76 -2.41 -3.57 8.51
CA TYR A 76 -2.06 -4.73 7.71
C TYR A 76 -0.88 -5.55 8.29
N LEU A 77 -0.20 -5.04 9.33
CA LEU A 77 0.98 -5.65 9.96
C LEU A 77 0.69 -6.29 11.33
N ASP A 78 -0.55 -6.20 11.83
CA ASP A 78 -0.93 -6.70 13.16
C ASP A 78 -1.00 -8.23 13.26
N VAL A 79 -0.97 -8.93 12.13
CA VAL A 79 -0.90 -10.40 12.09
C VAL A 79 0.56 -10.80 12.04
N ARG A 80 1.03 -11.59 13.02
CA ARG A 80 2.33 -12.26 12.91
C ARG A 80 2.33 -13.05 11.61
N MET A 81 3.18 -12.68 10.65
CA MET A 81 3.28 -13.34 9.36
C MET A 81 4.35 -14.43 9.42
N PRO A 82 3.98 -15.72 9.48
CA PRO A 82 4.93 -16.82 9.52
C PRO A 82 5.49 -17.11 8.11
N PHE A 83 6.27 -16.17 7.56
CA PHE A 83 6.78 -16.25 6.19
C PHE A 83 7.52 -17.56 5.88
N ALA A 84 8.31 -18.07 6.83
CA ALA A 84 9.02 -19.35 6.67
C ALA A 84 8.03 -20.52 6.51
N ASP A 85 7.01 -20.61 7.35
CA ASP A 85 6.01 -21.67 7.30
C ASP A 85 5.18 -21.60 6.00
N TRP A 86 4.84 -20.38 5.56
CA TRP A 86 4.16 -20.15 4.29
C TRP A 86 4.99 -20.58 3.09
N LEU A 87 6.30 -20.28 3.08
CA LEU A 87 7.20 -20.73 2.02
C LEU A 87 7.33 -22.26 2.00
N ALA A 88 7.50 -22.90 3.16
CA ALA A 88 7.56 -24.36 3.27
C ALA A 88 6.27 -25.01 2.74
N ARG A 89 5.11 -24.40 3.00
CA ARG A 89 3.82 -24.87 2.49
C ARG A 89 3.71 -24.75 0.96
N ILE A 90 4.20 -23.66 0.38
CA ILE A 90 4.26 -23.49 -1.08
C ILE A 90 5.19 -24.53 -1.72
N GLU A 91 6.35 -24.80 -1.11
CA GLU A 91 7.31 -25.80 -1.58
C GLU A 91 6.76 -27.23 -1.50
N ALA A 92 6.02 -27.55 -0.44
CA ALA A 92 5.41 -28.87 -0.25
C ALA A 92 4.23 -29.15 -1.22
N ALA A 93 3.70 -28.13 -1.90
CA ALA A 93 2.59 -28.29 -2.82
C ALA A 93 3.05 -28.94 -4.14
N GLY A 94 2.66 -30.20 -4.33
CA GLY A 94 3.13 -31.06 -5.42
C GLY A 94 2.56 -30.76 -6.81
N ASP A 95 1.42 -30.08 -6.90
CA ASP A 95 0.76 -29.72 -8.16
C ASP A 95 0.20 -28.28 -8.16
N ASP A 96 -0.32 -27.83 -9.30
CA ASP A 96 -0.86 -26.48 -9.46
C ASP A 96 -2.09 -26.23 -8.56
N ALA A 97 -2.94 -27.23 -8.37
CA ALA A 97 -4.14 -27.12 -7.54
C ALA A 97 -3.76 -26.91 -6.06
N ALA A 98 -2.80 -27.68 -5.54
CA ALA A 98 -2.26 -27.55 -4.20
C ALA A 98 -1.55 -26.20 -4.01
N ARG A 99 -0.81 -25.72 -5.02
CA ARG A 99 -0.15 -24.40 -4.98
C ARG A 99 -1.17 -23.27 -4.92
N ARG A 100 -2.24 -23.33 -5.72
CA ARG A 100 -3.36 -22.39 -5.68
C ARG A 100 -4.05 -22.42 -4.30
N ALA A 101 -4.29 -23.61 -3.75
CA ALA A 101 -4.88 -23.74 -2.41
C ALA A 101 -4.00 -23.08 -1.34
N ALA A 102 -2.69 -23.34 -1.33
CA ALA A 102 -1.74 -22.71 -0.41
C ALA A 102 -1.74 -21.18 -0.56
N CYS A 103 -1.73 -20.67 -1.79
CA CYS A 103 -1.82 -19.22 -2.05
C CYS A 103 -3.11 -18.61 -1.50
N ARG A 104 -4.25 -19.27 -1.71
CA ARG A 104 -5.57 -18.80 -1.22
C ARG A 104 -5.62 -18.72 0.31
N GLU A 105 -5.03 -19.70 1.00
CA GLU A 105 -4.92 -19.67 2.46
C GLU A 105 -4.02 -18.53 2.95
N ILE A 106 -2.84 -18.35 2.33
CA ILE A 106 -1.91 -17.27 2.69
C ILE A 106 -2.57 -15.89 2.49
N LEU A 107 -3.30 -15.70 1.38
CA LEU A 107 -4.06 -14.48 1.10
C LEU A 107 -5.07 -14.14 2.21
N ALA A 108 -5.56 -15.12 3.00
CA ALA A 108 -6.49 -14.88 4.10
C ALA A 108 -5.86 -14.17 5.32
N HIS A 109 -4.53 -14.16 5.42
CA HIS A 109 -3.82 -13.57 6.55
C HIS A 109 -3.62 -12.05 6.45
N HIS A 110 -3.99 -11.44 5.32
CA HIS A 110 -3.90 -9.99 5.12
C HIS A 110 -5.29 -9.42 4.82
N ALA A 111 -5.69 -8.35 5.51
CA ALA A 111 -7.08 -7.88 5.50
C ALA A 111 -7.61 -7.56 4.08
N SER A 112 -6.83 -6.79 3.29
CA SER A 112 -7.19 -6.39 1.93
C SER A 112 -7.44 -7.59 1.00
N THR A 113 -6.60 -8.63 1.11
CA THR A 113 -6.67 -9.83 0.27
C THR A 113 -7.71 -10.83 0.79
N ARG A 114 -7.86 -10.97 2.11
CA ARG A 114 -8.90 -11.80 2.74
C ARG A 114 -10.29 -11.38 2.30
N GLU A 115 -10.57 -10.08 2.32
CA GLU A 115 -11.86 -9.52 1.88
C GLU A 115 -12.17 -9.83 0.41
N ARG A 116 -11.15 -10.00 -0.43
CA ARG A 116 -11.28 -10.28 -1.87
C ARG A 116 -11.50 -11.76 -2.18
N LEU A 117 -11.16 -12.67 -1.26
CA LEU A 117 -11.12 -14.11 -1.52
C LEU A 117 -12.43 -14.70 -2.05
N ALA A 118 -13.58 -14.22 -1.56
CA ALA A 118 -14.89 -14.70 -1.99
C ALA A 118 -15.19 -14.41 -3.47
N GLU A 119 -14.57 -13.38 -4.03
CA GLU A 119 -14.78 -12.92 -5.41
C GLU A 119 -13.47 -12.92 -6.21
N LEU A 120 -12.44 -13.66 -5.77
CA LEU A 120 -11.08 -13.57 -6.32
C LEU A 120 -11.00 -13.81 -7.83
N ASP A 121 -11.61 -14.90 -8.31
CA ASP A 121 -11.60 -15.26 -9.73
C ASP A 121 -12.41 -14.25 -10.57
N ALA A 122 -13.58 -13.83 -10.08
CA ALA A 122 -14.41 -12.82 -10.73
C ALA A 122 -13.74 -11.44 -10.77
N PHE A 123 -13.01 -11.08 -9.71
CA PHE A 123 -12.25 -9.84 -9.62
C PHE A 123 -11.17 -9.78 -10.70
N TYR A 124 -10.35 -10.81 -10.80
CA TYR A 124 -9.27 -10.83 -11.80
C TYR A 124 -9.78 -11.04 -13.23
N ALA A 125 -10.86 -11.78 -13.42
CA ALA A 125 -11.54 -11.81 -14.72
C ALA A 125 -11.97 -10.40 -15.15
N ALA A 126 -12.53 -9.59 -14.24
CA ALA A 126 -12.93 -8.22 -14.55
C ALA A 126 -11.75 -7.26 -14.76
N VAL A 127 -10.64 -7.46 -14.05
CA VAL A 127 -9.41 -6.67 -14.23
C VAL A 127 -8.89 -6.79 -15.67
N PHE A 128 -8.79 -8.04 -16.15
CA PHE A 128 -8.18 -8.38 -17.44
C PHE A 128 -9.21 -8.63 -18.55
N ALA A 129 -10.47 -8.24 -18.36
CA ALA A 129 -11.51 -8.33 -19.39
C ALA A 129 -11.18 -7.41 -20.59
N ASP A 130 -11.60 -7.77 -21.80
CA ASP A 130 -11.56 -6.89 -22.97
C ASP A 130 -10.16 -6.32 -23.30
N MET A 131 -9.10 -7.07 -22.99
CA MET A 131 -7.72 -6.64 -23.25
C MET A 131 -6.85 -7.78 -23.80
N PRO A 132 -5.84 -7.46 -24.64
CA PRO A 132 -4.82 -8.45 -24.99
C PRO A 132 -4.02 -8.86 -23.76
N ALA A 133 -3.35 -10.01 -23.84
CA ALA A 133 -2.44 -10.45 -22.79
C ALA A 133 -1.37 -9.37 -22.51
N PRO A 134 -1.22 -8.92 -21.24
CA PRO A 134 -0.25 -7.89 -20.90
C PRO A 134 1.17 -8.45 -20.94
N ARG A 135 2.12 -7.64 -21.41
CA ARG A 135 3.56 -7.97 -21.43
C ARG A 135 4.20 -7.82 -20.05
N ARG A 136 3.65 -6.99 -19.18
CA ARG A 136 4.07 -6.84 -17.78
C ARG A 136 2.95 -6.26 -16.92
N VAL A 137 2.83 -6.75 -15.69
CA VAL A 137 1.94 -6.22 -14.65
C VAL A 137 2.79 -5.62 -13.53
N ALA A 138 2.39 -4.46 -13.00
CA ALA A 138 2.98 -3.86 -11.81
C ALA A 138 1.92 -3.73 -10.70
N ASP A 139 2.30 -4.02 -9.45
CA ASP A 139 1.42 -3.98 -8.28
C ASP A 139 2.03 -3.08 -7.20
N LEU A 140 1.37 -1.96 -6.92
CA LEU A 140 1.89 -0.89 -6.08
C LEU A 140 1.19 -0.87 -4.72
N ALA A 141 1.97 -0.89 -3.64
CA ALA A 141 1.51 -1.20 -2.29
C ALA A 141 0.83 -2.59 -2.27
N CYS A 142 1.58 -3.58 -2.76
CA CYS A 142 1.04 -4.86 -3.17
C CYS A 142 0.52 -5.72 -2.00
N GLY A 143 1.02 -5.54 -0.78
CA GLY A 143 0.76 -6.47 0.32
C GLY A 143 0.97 -7.93 -0.10
N LEU A 144 0.04 -8.82 0.26
CA LEU A 144 0.05 -10.22 -0.18
C LEU A 144 -0.61 -10.45 -1.56
N ASN A 145 -1.10 -9.41 -2.24
CA ASN A 145 -1.81 -9.55 -3.51
C ASN A 145 -1.05 -10.30 -4.63
N PRO A 146 0.29 -10.24 -4.71
CA PRO A 146 1.04 -11.02 -5.70
C PRO A 146 0.80 -12.53 -5.61
N LEU A 147 0.41 -13.07 -4.45
CA LEU A 147 0.04 -14.48 -4.29
C LEU A 147 -1.26 -14.84 -5.02
N ALA A 148 -2.02 -13.85 -5.50
CA ALA A 148 -3.15 -14.07 -6.38
C ALA A 148 -2.76 -14.30 -7.86
N ARG A 149 -1.47 -14.21 -8.20
CA ARG A 149 -0.94 -14.40 -9.56
C ARG A 149 -1.40 -15.70 -10.25
N PRO A 150 -1.52 -16.86 -9.57
CA PRO A 150 -2.07 -18.09 -10.16
C PRO A 150 -3.57 -18.03 -10.53
N PHE A 151 -4.30 -17.02 -10.06
CA PHE A 151 -5.72 -16.81 -10.32
C PHE A 151 -5.99 -15.76 -11.40
N MET A 152 -4.93 -15.07 -11.86
CA MET A 152 -5.04 -14.08 -12.93
C MET A 152 -5.12 -14.78 -14.29
N PRO A 153 -6.11 -14.45 -15.16
CA PRO A 153 -6.24 -15.03 -16.49
C PRO A 153 -5.23 -14.42 -17.49
N ILE A 154 -3.94 -14.51 -17.17
CA ILE A 154 -2.83 -14.01 -17.98
C ILE A 154 -1.77 -15.11 -18.17
N PRO A 155 -0.96 -15.06 -19.25
CA PRO A 155 0.10 -16.03 -19.50
C PRO A 155 0.99 -16.26 -18.28
N ARG A 156 1.38 -17.50 -18.02
CA ARG A 156 2.14 -17.88 -16.80
C ARG A 156 3.48 -17.15 -16.69
N ASP A 157 4.07 -16.85 -17.83
CA ASP A 157 5.36 -16.17 -18.03
C ASP A 157 5.26 -14.64 -18.05
N THR A 158 4.06 -14.04 -17.97
CA THR A 158 3.91 -12.58 -17.85
C THR A 158 4.70 -12.09 -16.63
N PRO A 159 5.75 -11.26 -16.83
CA PRO A 159 6.50 -10.61 -15.77
C PRO A 159 5.61 -9.80 -14.84
N TYR A 160 5.91 -9.91 -13.54
CA TYR A 160 5.22 -9.20 -12.49
C TYR A 160 6.22 -8.33 -11.73
N PHE A 161 5.88 -7.07 -11.51
CA PHE A 161 6.59 -6.18 -10.60
C PHE A 161 5.73 -5.96 -9.36
N ALA A 162 6.27 -6.10 -8.16
CA ALA A 162 5.54 -5.86 -6.93
C ALA A 162 6.36 -4.99 -5.97
N CYS A 163 5.75 -3.94 -5.42
CA CYS A 163 6.43 -3.13 -4.42
C CYS A 163 5.53 -2.74 -3.25
N ASP A 164 6.13 -2.69 -2.07
CA ASP A 164 5.50 -2.31 -0.82
C ASP A 164 6.53 -1.64 0.10
N VAL A 165 6.08 -1.03 1.19
CA VAL A 165 6.96 -0.37 2.17
C VAL A 165 7.52 -1.35 3.21
N HIS A 166 7.02 -2.59 3.29
CA HIS A 166 7.44 -3.57 4.29
C HIS A 166 8.42 -4.61 3.71
N ARG A 167 9.72 -4.42 3.94
CA ARG A 167 10.82 -5.24 3.41
C ARG A 167 10.64 -6.75 3.64
N PRO A 168 10.36 -7.27 4.85
CA PRO A 168 10.14 -8.70 5.05
C PRO A 168 9.00 -9.28 4.21
N LEU A 169 7.93 -8.52 3.98
CA LEU A 169 6.83 -8.94 3.11
C LEU A 169 7.24 -8.93 1.64
N VAL A 170 7.98 -7.92 1.20
CA VAL A 170 8.51 -7.83 -0.18
C VAL A 170 9.46 -9.00 -0.46
N ASP A 171 10.32 -9.36 0.50
CA ASP A 171 11.20 -10.54 0.41
C ASP A 171 10.41 -11.84 0.32
N PHE A 172 9.40 -12.00 1.17
CA PHE A 172 8.50 -13.14 1.12
C PHE A 172 7.80 -13.25 -0.24
N VAL A 173 7.29 -12.14 -0.80
CA VAL A 173 6.64 -12.13 -2.11
C VAL A 173 7.58 -12.60 -3.22
N ALA A 174 8.81 -12.09 -3.25
CA ALA A 174 9.81 -12.51 -4.24
C ALA A 174 10.09 -14.02 -4.12
N ALA A 175 10.32 -14.47 -2.90
CA ALA A 175 10.60 -15.86 -2.55
C ALA A 175 9.44 -16.80 -2.92
N ALA A 176 8.20 -16.39 -2.68
CA ALA A 176 7.01 -17.18 -2.94
C ALA A 176 6.73 -17.30 -4.44
N LEU A 177 6.75 -16.19 -5.19
CA LEU A 177 6.49 -16.22 -6.63
C LEU A 177 7.59 -16.94 -7.41
N GLY A 178 8.84 -16.83 -6.96
CA GLY A 178 9.95 -17.62 -7.49
C GLY A 178 9.71 -19.14 -7.36
N ARG A 179 9.24 -19.62 -6.19
CA ARG A 179 8.89 -21.03 -5.96
C ARG A 179 7.69 -21.50 -6.78
N LEU A 180 6.73 -20.61 -6.99
CA LEU A 180 5.59 -20.86 -7.87
C LEU A 180 5.99 -20.83 -9.36
N GLY A 181 7.22 -20.40 -9.67
CA GLY A 181 7.78 -20.33 -11.02
C GLY A 181 7.21 -19.19 -11.87
N HIS A 182 6.81 -18.09 -11.23
CA HIS A 182 6.38 -16.87 -11.91
C HIS A 182 7.53 -15.85 -11.98
N PRO A 183 7.78 -15.22 -13.14
CA PRO A 183 8.78 -14.16 -13.23
C PRO A 183 8.36 -12.95 -12.39
N ILE A 184 9.19 -12.58 -11.41
CA ILE A 184 8.88 -11.56 -10.41
C ILE A 184 10.09 -10.65 -10.21
N GLU A 185 9.84 -9.35 -10.19
CA GLU A 185 10.74 -8.31 -9.70
C GLU A 185 10.08 -7.64 -8.49
N THR A 186 10.84 -7.39 -7.43
CA THR A 186 10.31 -6.71 -6.26
C THR A 186 11.18 -5.55 -5.80
N ALA A 187 10.54 -4.56 -5.20
CA ALA A 187 11.22 -3.40 -4.62
C ALA A 187 10.56 -2.99 -3.30
N VAL A 188 11.36 -2.41 -2.39
CA VAL A 188 10.78 -1.60 -1.30
C VAL A 188 10.51 -0.22 -1.87
N CYS A 189 9.27 0.25 -1.79
CA CYS A 189 8.87 1.52 -2.41
C CYS A 189 7.96 2.32 -1.48
N ASN A 190 8.29 3.59 -1.26
CA ASN A 190 7.42 4.55 -0.61
C ASN A 190 6.68 5.40 -1.65
N LEU A 191 5.42 5.07 -1.92
CA LEU A 191 4.60 5.78 -2.90
C LEU A 191 4.29 7.24 -2.53
N LEU A 192 4.57 7.67 -1.29
CA LEU A 192 4.51 9.09 -0.92
C LEU A 192 5.71 9.88 -1.45
N ALA A 193 6.86 9.22 -1.62
CA ALA A 193 8.07 9.80 -2.18
C ALA A 193 8.06 9.82 -3.72
N GLY A 194 7.25 8.95 -4.34
CA GLY A 194 7.04 8.93 -5.79
C GLY A 194 6.70 7.54 -6.31
N VAL A 195 6.32 7.49 -7.58
CA VAL A 195 6.18 6.21 -8.30
C VAL A 195 7.58 5.78 -8.75
N PRO A 196 7.98 4.51 -8.57
CA PRO A 196 9.18 4.00 -9.22
C PRO A 196 9.11 4.17 -10.75
N ARG A 197 10.24 4.12 -11.44
CA ARG A 197 10.19 4.04 -12.91
C ARG A 197 9.58 2.69 -13.28
N LEU A 198 8.44 2.71 -13.97
CA LEU A 198 7.68 1.52 -14.32
C LEU A 198 7.54 1.41 -15.84
N ASP A 199 7.78 0.21 -16.35
CA ASP A 199 7.43 -0.21 -17.71
C ASP A 199 6.43 -1.37 -17.59
N ALA A 200 5.13 -1.06 -17.59
CA ALA A 200 4.07 -2.05 -17.42
C ALA A 200 2.84 -1.71 -18.26
N ASP A 201 2.16 -2.74 -18.76
CA ASP A 201 0.91 -2.58 -19.50
C ASP A 201 -0.29 -2.39 -18.56
N VAL A 202 -0.22 -3.02 -17.37
CA VAL A 202 -1.23 -2.94 -16.31
C VAL A 202 -0.57 -2.55 -15.00
N VAL A 203 -1.09 -1.52 -14.34
CA VAL A 203 -0.68 -1.11 -12.99
C VAL A 203 -1.83 -1.28 -12.02
N LEU A 204 -1.63 -2.05 -10.97
CA LEU A 204 -2.59 -2.31 -9.90
C LEU A 204 -2.29 -1.39 -8.70
N ILE A 205 -3.33 -0.72 -8.20
CA ILE A 205 -3.30 0.16 -7.02
C ILE A 205 -4.51 -0.21 -6.17
N LEU A 206 -4.40 -1.31 -5.42
CA LEU A 206 -5.56 -1.97 -4.81
C LEU A 206 -5.73 -1.57 -3.34
N LYS A 207 -6.83 -0.90 -3.01
CA LYS A 207 -7.18 -0.42 -1.65
C LYS A 207 -6.09 0.43 -0.96
N SER A 208 -5.13 1.00 -1.71
CA SER A 208 -3.98 1.72 -1.16
C SER A 208 -4.14 3.25 -1.17
N LEU A 209 -4.91 3.81 -2.13
CA LEU A 209 -5.12 5.26 -2.23
C LEU A 209 -5.67 5.90 -0.93
N PRO A 210 -6.66 5.32 -0.23
CA PRO A 210 -7.14 5.89 1.03
C PRO A 210 -6.04 6.05 2.08
N CYS A 211 -5.15 5.06 2.22
CA CYS A 211 -4.03 5.12 3.15
C CYS A 211 -3.03 6.21 2.77
N LEU A 212 -2.71 6.34 1.46
CA LEU A 212 -1.83 7.39 0.96
C LEU A 212 -2.42 8.79 1.21
N GLU A 213 -3.72 8.97 0.99
CA GLU A 213 -4.40 10.25 1.20
C GLU A 213 -4.56 10.66 2.66
N GLN A 214 -4.46 9.71 3.60
CA GLN A 214 -4.36 10.01 5.05
C GLN A 214 -2.99 10.54 5.47
N ALA A 215 -1.93 10.22 4.72
CA ALA A 215 -0.61 10.82 4.91
C ALA A 215 -0.53 12.18 4.21
N ASP A 216 -0.91 12.20 2.93
CA ASP A 216 -0.89 13.40 2.10
C ASP A 216 -2.09 13.39 1.15
N ARG A 217 -2.99 14.35 1.34
CA ARG A 217 -4.24 14.48 0.60
C ARG A 217 -4.07 14.57 -0.93
N ALA A 218 -2.90 15.01 -1.41
CA ALA A 218 -2.60 15.11 -2.83
C ALA A 218 -1.88 13.88 -3.39
N ALA A 219 -1.46 12.92 -2.55
CA ALA A 219 -0.71 11.74 -2.98
C ALA A 219 -1.44 10.94 -4.07
N GLY A 220 -2.74 10.67 -3.92
CA GLY A 220 -3.51 9.91 -4.91
C GLY A 220 -3.52 10.57 -6.29
N ARG A 221 -3.74 11.89 -6.35
CA ARG A 221 -3.69 12.64 -7.62
C ARG A 221 -2.29 12.61 -8.25
N ARG A 222 -1.23 12.83 -7.45
CA ARG A 222 0.15 12.79 -7.94
C ARG A 222 0.51 11.41 -8.48
N LEU A 223 0.12 10.36 -7.78
CA LEU A 223 0.35 8.96 -8.16
C LEU A 223 -0.28 8.66 -9.53
N LEU A 224 -1.58 8.93 -9.69
CA LEU A 224 -2.31 8.69 -10.94
C LEU A 224 -1.78 9.53 -12.11
N ALA A 225 -1.30 10.75 -11.84
CA ALA A 225 -0.72 11.60 -12.88
C ALA A 225 0.66 11.11 -13.35
N ALA A 226 1.46 10.52 -12.45
CA ALA A 226 2.83 10.08 -12.70
C ALA A 226 2.94 8.72 -13.41
N ILE A 227 1.94 7.84 -13.24
CA ILE A 227 1.95 6.52 -13.88
C ILE A 227 1.72 6.67 -15.39
N ASP A 228 2.60 6.06 -16.18
CA ASP A 228 2.50 5.96 -17.64
C ASP A 228 2.28 4.52 -18.09
N ALA A 229 1.04 4.04 -17.93
CA ALA A 229 0.61 2.71 -18.35
C ALA A 229 -0.70 2.79 -19.18
N PRO A 230 -0.91 1.87 -20.14
CA PRO A 230 -2.17 1.71 -20.87
C PRO A 230 -3.39 1.53 -19.97
N LEU A 231 -3.28 0.64 -18.97
CA LEU A 231 -4.34 0.38 -18.00
C LEU A 231 -3.84 0.59 -16.58
N ILE A 232 -4.56 1.39 -15.80
CA ILE A 232 -4.40 1.47 -14.35
C ILE A 232 -5.66 0.92 -13.71
N VAL A 233 -5.52 0.05 -12.72
CA VAL A 233 -6.63 -0.49 -11.93
C VAL A 233 -6.51 0.06 -10.53
N VAL A 234 -7.53 0.79 -10.11
CA VAL A 234 -7.62 1.36 -8.76
C VAL A 234 -8.77 0.68 -8.06
N SER A 235 -8.61 0.33 -6.79
CA SER A 235 -9.73 -0.14 -6.00
C SER A 235 -9.81 0.51 -4.62
N TYR A 236 -11.02 0.49 -4.07
CA TYR A 236 -11.37 1.01 -2.75
C TYR A 236 -12.17 -0.03 -1.96
N PRO A 237 -12.00 -0.10 -0.63
CA PRO A 237 -12.86 -0.96 0.19
C PRO A 237 -14.28 -0.39 0.25
N THR A 238 -15.31 -1.24 0.18
CA THR A 238 -16.73 -0.83 0.29
C THR A 238 -17.25 -0.85 1.72
N ALA A 239 -16.42 -1.26 2.68
CA ALA A 239 -16.68 -1.21 4.12
C ALA A 239 -15.45 -0.67 4.85
N SER A 240 -15.64 -0.06 6.02
CA SER A 240 -14.51 0.20 6.91
C SER A 240 -13.96 -1.11 7.49
N LEU A 241 -12.70 -1.11 7.94
CA LEU A 241 -12.11 -2.24 8.66
C LEU A 241 -12.89 -2.65 9.93
N GLY A 242 -13.77 -1.75 10.44
CA GLY A 242 -14.69 -2.00 11.56
C GLY A 242 -16.11 -2.41 11.15
N GLY A 243 -16.36 -2.71 9.87
CA GLY A 243 -17.63 -3.26 9.37
C GLY A 243 -18.74 -2.26 9.03
N ALA A 244 -18.49 -0.94 9.15
CA ALA A 244 -19.46 0.06 8.74
C ALA A 244 -19.51 0.15 7.21
N ARG A 245 -20.69 -0.13 6.63
CA ARG A 245 -20.92 -0.21 5.17
C ARG A 245 -21.60 1.02 4.55
N ARG A 246 -22.38 1.77 5.32
CA ARG A 246 -23.24 2.82 4.76
C ARG A 246 -22.42 4.01 4.25
N GLY A 247 -22.53 4.32 2.95
CA GLY A 247 -21.97 5.50 2.32
C GLY A 247 -20.49 5.42 1.92
N MET A 248 -19.79 4.32 2.25
CA MET A 248 -18.34 4.20 1.99
C MET A 248 -18.02 4.10 0.50
N ALA A 249 -18.80 3.33 -0.25
CA ALA A 249 -18.61 3.17 -1.69
C ALA A 249 -18.89 4.49 -2.43
N GLU A 250 -19.95 5.20 -2.04
CA GLU A 250 -20.32 6.50 -2.61
C GLU A 250 -19.25 7.56 -2.28
N PHE A 251 -18.79 7.60 -1.02
CA PHE A 251 -17.72 8.49 -0.58
C PHE A 251 -16.43 8.28 -1.38
N TYR A 252 -15.98 7.03 -1.54
CA TYR A 252 -14.76 6.75 -2.29
C TYR A 252 -14.92 6.96 -3.79
N GLU A 253 -16.10 6.72 -4.33
CA GLU A 253 -16.39 7.04 -5.73
C GLU A 253 -16.33 8.54 -5.99
N GLU A 254 -16.95 9.35 -5.13
CA GLU A 254 -16.86 10.81 -5.19
C GLU A 254 -15.41 11.27 -5.03
N ARG A 255 -14.68 10.69 -4.07
CA ARG A 255 -13.27 11.03 -3.86
C ARG A 255 -12.41 10.69 -5.06
N PHE A 256 -12.54 9.49 -5.62
CA PHE A 256 -11.83 9.07 -6.82
C PHE A 256 -12.08 10.04 -7.99
N ARG A 257 -13.35 10.40 -8.17
CA ARG A 257 -13.82 11.36 -9.18
C ARG A 257 -13.20 12.75 -9.07
N GLN A 258 -12.74 13.15 -7.88
CA GLN A 258 -12.05 14.44 -7.63
C GLN A 258 -10.55 14.38 -7.94
N ILE A 259 -9.91 13.22 -7.86
CA ILE A 259 -8.46 13.08 -7.99
C ILE A 259 -8.01 12.54 -9.34
N VAL A 260 -8.89 11.84 -10.05
CA VAL A 260 -8.58 11.26 -11.36
C VAL A 260 -8.48 12.36 -12.43
N PRO A 261 -7.41 12.39 -13.26
CA PRO A 261 -7.31 13.29 -14.41
C PRO A 261 -8.19 12.76 -15.55
N ARG A 262 -9.50 13.06 -15.49
CA ARG A 262 -10.53 12.48 -16.39
C ARG A 262 -10.26 12.73 -17.87
N GLU A 263 -9.59 13.83 -18.20
CA GLU A 263 -9.18 14.18 -19.55
C GLU A 263 -8.16 13.18 -20.14
N ARG A 264 -7.46 12.41 -19.30
CA ARG A 264 -6.46 11.42 -19.72
C ARG A 264 -7.01 10.00 -19.82
N PHE A 265 -8.18 9.72 -19.24
CA PHE A 265 -8.65 8.36 -19.05
C PHE A 265 -10.09 8.13 -19.51
N GLU A 266 -10.35 6.95 -20.07
CA GLU A 266 -11.66 6.32 -20.07
C GLU A 266 -11.80 5.47 -18.81
N ILE A 267 -12.92 5.62 -18.11
CA ILE A 267 -13.10 5.06 -16.77
C ILE A 267 -14.26 4.07 -16.81
N GLU A 268 -13.98 2.83 -16.42
CA GLU A 268 -15.01 1.82 -16.18
C GLU A 268 -15.08 1.49 -14.70
N THR A 269 -16.29 1.42 -14.16
CA THR A 269 -16.53 1.09 -12.75
C THR A 269 -17.09 -0.33 -12.63
N ARG A 270 -16.55 -1.12 -11.70
CA ARG A 270 -17.07 -2.43 -11.30
C ARG A 270 -17.25 -2.47 -9.79
N ARG A 271 -18.36 -3.06 -9.34
CA ARG A 271 -18.69 -3.20 -7.92
C ARG A 271 -18.68 -4.68 -7.55
N PHE A 272 -17.95 -4.99 -6.50
CA PHE A 272 -17.90 -6.27 -5.81
C PHE A 272 -18.51 -6.09 -4.41
N ALA A 273 -18.75 -7.18 -3.69
CA ALA A 273 -19.35 -7.12 -2.36
C ALA A 273 -18.48 -6.31 -1.38
N THR A 274 -17.16 -6.45 -1.47
CA THR A 274 -16.19 -5.81 -0.55
C THR A 274 -15.29 -4.76 -1.22
N GLU A 275 -15.46 -4.51 -2.52
CA GLU A 275 -14.50 -3.73 -3.30
C GLU A 275 -15.15 -2.94 -4.45
N LEU A 276 -14.78 -1.67 -4.57
CA LEU A 276 -15.14 -0.80 -5.69
C LEU A 276 -13.91 -0.65 -6.58
N MET A 277 -13.98 -1.15 -7.81
CA MET A 277 -12.88 -1.13 -8.76
C MET A 277 -13.13 -0.12 -9.89
N PHE A 278 -12.09 0.63 -10.24
CA PHE A 278 -12.03 1.49 -11.41
C PHE A 278 -10.93 1.00 -12.35
N ARG A 279 -11.27 0.83 -13.63
CA ARG A 279 -10.32 0.61 -14.72
C ARG A 279 -10.13 1.94 -15.43
N LEU A 280 -8.89 2.43 -15.46
CA LEU A 280 -8.50 3.67 -16.11
C LEU A 280 -7.72 3.33 -17.39
N TRP A 281 -8.41 3.37 -18.51
CA TRP A 281 -7.82 3.20 -19.83
C TRP A 281 -7.25 4.52 -20.33
N ARG A 282 -5.95 4.55 -20.64
CA ARG A 282 -5.31 5.76 -21.15
C ARG A 282 -5.89 6.12 -22.51
N ARG A 283 -6.40 7.35 -22.62
CA ARG A 283 -6.82 7.89 -23.91
C ARG A 283 -5.59 8.05 -24.81
N PRO A 284 -5.71 7.75 -26.12
CA PRO A 284 -4.67 8.11 -27.08
C PRO A 284 -4.34 9.59 -26.93
N ARG A 285 -3.05 9.93 -26.87
CA ARG A 285 -2.65 11.34 -26.91
C ARG A 285 -3.19 11.92 -28.22
N ARG A 286 -3.84 13.09 -28.16
CA ARG A 286 -4.13 13.88 -29.37
C ARG A 286 -2.81 14.43 -29.92
N THR A 287 -1.99 13.56 -30.47
CA THR A 287 -0.86 13.91 -31.32
C THR A 287 -1.34 13.83 -32.75
N GLY A 288 -1.03 14.81 -33.60
CA GLY A 288 -1.38 14.86 -35.02
C GLY A 288 -0.73 13.76 -35.89
N ALA A 289 -0.41 12.62 -35.30
CA ALA A 289 0.07 11.42 -35.96
C ALA A 289 -0.60 10.23 -35.27
N ALA A 290 -1.37 9.49 -36.05
CA ALA A 290 -2.15 8.34 -35.59
C ALA A 290 -1.23 7.19 -35.17
N SER A 291 -1.22 6.88 -33.88
CA SER A 291 -0.90 5.54 -33.40
C SER A 291 -2.08 5.08 -32.55
N CYS A 292 -3.01 4.38 -33.21
CA CYS A 292 -4.25 3.89 -32.63
C CYS A 292 -3.97 2.72 -31.66
N TRP A 293 -4.23 2.94 -30.39
CA TRP A 293 -4.85 1.91 -29.56
C TRP A 293 -6.35 2.13 -29.66
N CYS A 294 -6.98 1.47 -30.63
CA CYS A 294 -8.43 1.39 -30.72
C CYS A 294 -8.89 0.08 -30.07
N ARG A 295 -9.84 0.21 -29.16
CA ARG A 295 -10.67 -0.90 -28.66
C ARG A 295 -11.26 -1.66 -29.87
N PRO A 296 -11.30 -3.00 -29.90
CA PRO A 296 -12.20 -3.69 -30.82
C PRO A 296 -13.62 -3.34 -30.39
N SER A 297 -14.38 -2.74 -31.28
CA SER A 297 -15.83 -2.61 -31.13
C SER A 297 -16.43 -4.01 -31.21
N GLY A 298 -16.93 -4.55 -30.10
CA GLY A 298 -17.60 -5.84 -30.04
C GLY A 298 -18.04 -6.15 -28.62
#